data_AF-A0A6B3GYV7-F1
#
_entry.id   AF-A0A6B3GYV7-F1
#
_cell.length_a   1.000
_cell.length_b   1.000
_cell.length_c   1.000
_cell.angle_alpha   90.00
_cell.angle_beta   90.00
_cell.angle_gamma   90.00
#
_symmetry.space_group_name_H-M   'P 1'
#
loop_
_entity.id
_entity.type
_entity.pdbx_description
1 polymer ?
#
loop_
_entity_poly.entity_id
_entity_poly.type
_entity_poly.pdbx_seq_one_letter_code
_entity_poly.pdbx_strand_id
1 'polypeptide(L)'
;GACDTREVVLKRDGTNVQQNSSCQATSGSWYSPYDGATWSAASDVDIDHMVPLAEAWRSGASGWTNAQRQSFANDLTRPQLIAVTDNVNQSKGDK
;
A
#
# COMPACT_ATOMS: atom_id res chain seq x y z
N GLY A 1 -13.78 14.08 5.54
CA GLY A 1 -13.12 13.60 4.32
C GLY A 1 -12.60 12.22 4.62
N ALA A 2 -12.94 11.23 3.82
CA ALA A 2 -12.39 9.90 4.01
C ALA A 2 -11.02 9.88 3.32
N CYS A 3 -9.96 9.67 4.08
CA CYS A 3 -8.64 9.40 3.51
C CYS A 3 -8.76 8.17 2.59
N ASP A 4 -8.06 8.17 1.46
CA ASP A 4 -8.03 6.98 0.62
C ASP A 4 -7.21 5.86 1.28
N THR A 5 -7.28 4.66 0.71
CA THR A 5 -6.55 3.48 1.21
C THR A 5 -5.06 3.77 1.34
N ARG A 6 -4.47 4.52 0.40
CA ARG A 6 -3.05 4.83 0.41
C ARG A 6 -2.68 5.65 1.63
N GLU A 7 -3.40 6.74 1.87
CA GLU A 7 -3.12 7.66 2.96
C GLU A 7 -3.32 7.00 4.33
N VAL A 8 -4.26 6.05 4.43
CA VAL A 8 -4.41 5.25 5.66
C VAL A 8 -3.20 4.35 5.89
N VAL A 9 -2.70 3.67 4.86
CA VAL A 9 -1.51 2.81 5.00
C VAL A 9 -0.26 3.63 5.29
N LEU A 10 -0.05 4.76 4.61
CA LEU A 10 1.08 5.64 4.92
C LEU A 10 1.06 6.09 6.38
N LYS A 11 -0.11 6.46 6.91
CA LYS A 11 -0.25 6.86 8.32
C LYS A 11 0.02 5.71 9.29
N ARG A 12 -0.37 4.48 8.91
CA ARG A 12 -0.22 3.26 9.73
C ARG A 12 1.24 2.77 9.78
N ASP A 13 1.91 2.74 8.64
CA ASP A 13 3.23 2.12 8.49
C ASP A 13 4.38 3.11 8.70
N GLY A 14 4.10 4.41 8.66
CA GLY A 14 5.10 5.44 8.86
C GLY A 14 5.30 5.85 10.31
N THR A 15 6.46 6.42 10.59
CA THR A 15 6.83 7.03 11.87
C THR A 15 6.69 8.56 11.79
N ASN A 16 6.15 9.18 12.83
CA ASN A 16 5.93 10.64 12.93
C ASN A 16 5.15 11.27 11.76
N VAL A 17 4.30 10.48 11.11
CA VAL A 17 3.56 10.93 9.91
C VAL A 17 2.60 12.06 10.24
N GLN A 18 2.70 13.17 9.52
CA GLN A 18 1.72 14.26 9.57
C GLN A 18 0.88 14.24 8.30
N GLN A 19 -0.43 14.47 8.46
CA GLN A 19 -1.37 14.58 7.34
C GLN A 19 -2.00 15.97 7.34
N ASN A 20 -2.20 16.53 6.15
CA ASN A 20 -2.94 17.78 5.99
C ASN A 20 -4.46 17.57 6.11
N SER A 21 -5.23 18.65 5.98
CA SER A 21 -6.70 18.60 6.03
C SER A 21 -7.35 17.75 4.92
N SER A 22 -6.61 17.47 3.86
CA SER A 22 -6.99 16.59 2.75
C SER A 22 -6.51 15.14 2.93
N CYS A 23 -6.05 14.77 4.13
CA CYS A 23 -5.45 13.47 4.46
C CYS A 23 -4.11 13.14 3.80
N GLN A 24 -3.52 14.03 2.99
CA GLN A 24 -2.23 13.72 2.37
C GLN A 24 -1.11 13.75 3.40
N ALA A 25 -0.28 12.71 3.43
CA ALA A 25 0.96 12.67 4.18
C ALA A 25 1.92 13.77 3.69
N THR A 26 2.22 14.73 4.57
CA THR A 26 3.13 15.86 4.27
C THR A 26 4.51 15.69 4.88
N SER A 27 4.65 14.82 5.87
CA SER A 27 5.94 14.45 6.46
C SER A 27 5.83 13.09 7.15
N GLY A 28 6.98 12.48 7.42
CA GLY A 28 7.10 11.20 8.11
C GLY A 28 8.37 10.47 7.70
N SER A 29 8.49 9.23 8.15
CA SER A 29 9.47 8.30 7.62
C SER A 29 8.89 6.89 7.51
N TRP A 30 9.28 6.14 6.49
CA TRP A 30 8.78 4.81 6.17
C TRP A 30 9.94 3.88 5.93
N TYR A 31 9.97 2.76 6.64
CA TYR A 31 10.92 1.68 6.38
C TYR A 31 10.37 0.80 5.26
N SER A 32 11.15 0.57 4.21
CA SER A 32 10.78 -0.31 3.11
C SER A 32 11.41 -1.69 3.30
N PRO A 33 10.59 -2.75 3.46
CA PRO A 33 11.12 -4.12 3.60
C PRO A 33 11.78 -4.64 2.32
N TYR A 34 11.60 -3.98 1.17
CA TYR A 34 12.10 -4.44 -0.12
C TYR A 34 13.56 -4.07 -0.40
N ASP A 35 14.01 -2.93 0.12
CA ASP A 35 15.40 -2.48 0.00
C ASP A 35 16.12 -2.33 1.36
N GLY A 36 15.39 -2.47 2.47
CA GLY A 36 15.91 -2.32 3.83
C GLY A 36 16.24 -0.87 4.20
N ALA A 37 15.78 0.11 3.42
CA ALA A 37 16.06 1.52 3.63
C ALA A 37 14.86 2.27 4.25
N THR A 38 15.14 3.42 4.84
CA THR A 38 14.13 4.34 5.38
C THR A 38 14.03 5.57 4.49
N TRP A 39 12.81 5.88 4.07
CA TRP A 39 12.46 6.98 3.17
C TRP A 39 11.67 8.04 3.92
N SER A 40 11.89 9.32 3.60
CA SER A 40 11.20 10.45 4.26
C SER A 40 10.30 11.27 3.34
N ALA A 41 10.43 11.08 2.03
CA ALA A 41 9.53 11.68 1.06
C ALA A 41 8.39 10.68 0.79
N ALA A 42 7.14 11.07 1.07
CA ALA A 42 5.98 10.23 0.80
C ALA A 42 5.83 9.89 -0.70
N SER A 43 6.37 10.73 -1.59
CA SER A 43 6.41 10.49 -3.04
C SER A 43 7.28 9.32 -3.45
N ASP A 44 8.25 8.94 -2.62
CA ASP A 44 9.18 7.84 -2.90
C ASP A 44 8.66 6.50 -2.35
N VAL A 45 7.48 6.52 -1.72
CA VAL A 45 6.86 5.40 -1.01
C VAL A 45 5.51 5.05 -1.64
N ASP A 46 5.40 3.82 -2.09
CA ASP A 46 4.20 3.19 -2.66
C ASP A 46 3.49 2.28 -1.66
N ILE A 47 2.24 1.93 -1.97
CA ILE A 47 1.51 0.87 -1.25
C ILE A 47 1.44 -0.38 -2.14
N ASP A 48 2.14 -1.44 -1.76
CA ASP A 48 2.14 -2.71 -2.49
C ASP A 48 1.15 -3.72 -1.88
N HIS A 49 0.60 -4.56 -2.76
CA HIS A 49 -0.10 -5.78 -2.40
C HIS A 49 0.91 -6.90 -2.17
N MET A 50 1.11 -7.30 -0.91
CA MET A 50 2.01 -8.39 -0.53
C MET A 50 1.73 -9.67 -1.34
N VAL A 51 0.45 -10.02 -1.49
CA VAL A 51 -0.01 -10.98 -2.51
C VAL A 51 -0.47 -10.21 -3.77
N PRO A 52 0.23 -10.29 -4.91
CA PRO A 52 -0.20 -9.58 -6.12
C PRO A 52 -1.65 -9.89 -6.49
N LEU A 53 -2.39 -8.88 -6.97
CA LEU A 53 -3.80 -9.06 -7.37
C LEU A 53 -3.95 -10.10 -8.49
N ALA A 54 -2.99 -10.14 -9.44
CA ALA A 54 -2.94 -11.15 -10.49
C ALA A 54 -2.74 -12.57 -9.95
N GLU A 55 -1.92 -12.74 -8.92
CA GLU A 55 -1.74 -14.04 -8.29
C GLU A 55 -2.97 -14.45 -7.49
N ALA A 56 -3.57 -13.53 -6.73
CA ALA A 56 -4.84 -13.78 -6.06
C ALA A 56 -5.92 -14.24 -7.05
N TRP A 57 -5.96 -13.63 -8.25
CA TRP A 57 -6.86 -14.03 -9.34
C TRP A 57 -6.63 -15.47 -9.80
N ARG A 58 -5.39 -15.84 -10.13
CA ARG A 58 -5.01 -17.18 -10.59
C ARG A 58 -5.30 -18.25 -9.54
N SER A 59 -5.09 -17.92 -8.26
CA SER A 59 -5.22 -18.86 -7.15
C SER A 59 -6.62 -18.94 -6.53
N GLY A 60 -7.62 -18.23 -7.08
CA GLY A 60 -9.03 -18.45 -6.73
C GLY A 60 -9.94 -17.21 -6.77
N ALA A 61 -9.37 -16.00 -6.77
CA ALA A 61 -10.17 -14.77 -6.82
C ALA A 61 -10.83 -14.51 -8.20
N SER A 62 -10.52 -15.33 -9.21
CA SER A 62 -11.27 -15.37 -10.48
C SER A 62 -12.75 -15.71 -10.28
N GLY A 63 -13.08 -16.53 -9.27
CA GLY A 63 -14.46 -16.85 -8.90
C GLY A 63 -15.15 -15.80 -8.02
N TRP A 64 -14.43 -14.75 -7.61
CA TRP A 64 -14.98 -13.73 -6.72
C TRP A 64 -15.87 -12.73 -7.47
N THR A 65 -16.80 -12.14 -6.74
CA THR A 65 -17.54 -10.95 -7.17
C THR A 65 -16.62 -9.73 -7.21
N ASN A 66 -17.05 -8.69 -7.93
CA ASN A 66 -16.35 -7.39 -7.92
C ASN A 66 -16.20 -6.83 -6.50
N ALA A 67 -17.23 -6.98 -5.65
CA ALA A 67 -17.20 -6.49 -4.28
C ALA A 67 -16.13 -7.20 -3.43
N GLN A 68 -15.99 -8.52 -3.57
CA GLN A 68 -14.94 -9.29 -2.88
C GLN A 68 -13.53 -8.87 -3.34
N ARG A 69 -13.32 -8.69 -4.65
CA ARG A 69 -12.04 -8.20 -5.19
C ARG A 69 -11.71 -6.80 -4.68
N GLN A 70 -12.69 -5.90 -4.67
CA GLN A 70 -12.51 -4.54 -4.15
C GLN A 70 -12.21 -4.55 -2.65
N SER A 71 -12.88 -5.40 -1.87
CA SER A 71 -12.63 -5.54 -0.44
C SER A 71 -11.22 -6.08 -0.17
N PHE A 72 -10.72 -7.02 -0.97
CA PHE A 72 -9.35 -7.52 -0.85
C PHE A 72 -8.31 -6.46 -1.24
N ALA A 73 -8.54 -5.75 -2.35
CA ALA A 73 -7.62 -4.73 -2.84
C ALA A 73 -7.48 -3.53 -1.88
N ASN A 74 -8.49 -3.28 -1.05
CA ASN A 74 -8.53 -2.17 -0.09
C ASN A 74 -8.56 -2.65 1.37
N ASP A 75 -8.11 -3.88 1.64
CA ASP A 75 -8.13 -4.40 3.01
C ASP A 75 -7.06 -3.74 3.88
N LEU A 76 -7.52 -2.97 4.88
CA LEU A 76 -6.68 -2.29 5.86
C LEU A 76 -6.53 -3.07 7.18
N THR A 77 -7.28 -4.15 7.36
CA THR A 77 -7.29 -5.00 8.56
C THR A 77 -6.23 -6.10 8.52
N ARG A 78 -5.87 -6.57 7.32
CA ARG A 78 -4.84 -7.60 7.08
C ARG A 78 -3.56 -6.94 6.56
N PRO A 79 -2.37 -7.56 6.75
CA PRO A 79 -1.08 -7.02 6.31
C PRO A 79 -0.86 -7.11 4.78
N GLN A 80 -1.94 -7.09 4.00
CA GLN A 80 -1.91 -7.27 2.55
C GLN A 80 -1.44 -6.01 1.82
N LEU A 81 -1.65 -4.84 2.41
CA LEU A 81 -1.15 -3.56 1.91
C LEU A 81 0.03 -3.13 2.77
N ILE A 82 1.16 -2.76 2.17
CA ILE A 82 2.37 -2.32 2.89
C ILE A 82 3.03 -1.12 2.22
N ALA A 83 3.60 -0.21 3.01
CA ALA A 83 4.45 0.86 2.50
C ALA A 83 5.82 0.30 2.03
N VAL A 84 6.18 0.55 0.78
CA VAL A 84 7.43 0.10 0.15
C VAL A 84 8.02 1.18 -0.74
N THR A 85 9.29 1.05 -1.14
CA THR A 85 9.93 1.98 -2.08
C THR A 85 9.32 1.84 -3.49
N ASP A 86 9.01 2.98 -4.12
CA ASP A 86 8.34 3.08 -5.42
C ASP A 86 9.04 2.27 -6.54
N ASN A 87 10.34 2.48 -6.71
CA ASN A 87 11.13 1.83 -7.77
C ASN A 87 11.11 0.30 -7.71
N VAL A 88 11.12 -0.29 -6.51
CA VAL A 88 11.08 -1.75 -6.35
C VAL A 88 9.67 -2.28 -6.60
N ASN A 89 8.65 -1.57 -6.13
CA ASN A 89 7.24 -1.93 -6.37
C ASN A 89 6.90 -2.00 -7.86
N GLN A 90 7.28 -0.96 -8.61
CA GLN A 90 7.06 -0.91 -10.06
C GLN A 90 7.77 -2.06 -10.81
N SER A 91 8.92 -2.51 -10.31
CA SER A 91 9.70 -3.60 -10.92
C SER A 91 9.08 -4.98 -10.75
N LYS A 92 8.30 -5.19 -9.68
CA LYS A 92 7.60 -6.46 -9.38
C LYS A 92 6.60 -6.78 -10.49
N GLY A 93 5.85 -5.77 -10.93
CA GLY A 93 4.78 -5.92 -11.93
C GLY A 93 3.73 -6.97 -11.50
N ASP A 94 2.72 -7.19 -12.33
CA ASP A 94 1.64 -8.15 -12.08
C ASP A 94 2.09 -9.63 -12.14
N LYS A 95 3.37 -9.93 -11.87
CA LYS A 95 3.94 -11.27 -12.00
C LYS A 95 3.40 -12.23 -10.95
#